data_AF-A0A0T6DQW8-F1
#
_entry.id   AF-A0A0T6DQW8-F1
#
_cell.length_a   1.000
_cell.length_b   1.000
_cell.length_c   1.000
_cell.angle_alpha   90.00
_cell.angle_beta   90.00
_cell.angle_gamma   90.00
#
_symmetry.space_group_name_H-M   'P 1'
#
loop_
_entity.id
_entity.type
_entity.pdbx_description
1 polymer ?
#
loop_
_entity_poly.entity_id
_entity_poly.type
_entity_poly.pdbx_seq_one_letter_code
_entity_poly.pdbx_strand_id
1 'polypeptide(L)'
;MPAIAKWEKSCGKHPTQKPLALLAQMILASTKKNALILDPFAGSSTTGIAGNVLERRFIGIEQETEYLQLSQARYEDLQHEGKKEFFKQHFYRLLNKENNN
;
A
#
# COMPACT_ATOMS: atom_id res chain seq x y z
N MET A 1 -12.81 -14.82 -1.91
CA MET A 1 -11.73 -13.80 -1.92
C MET A 1 -12.31 -12.52 -1.33
N PRO A 2 -11.64 -11.83 -0.39
CA PRO A 2 -12.22 -10.63 0.19
C PRO A 2 -12.32 -9.54 -0.87
N ALA A 3 -13.48 -8.91 -0.94
CA ALA A 3 -13.76 -7.82 -1.86
C ALA A 3 -12.98 -6.55 -1.47
N ILE A 4 -12.61 -5.75 -2.47
CA ILE A 4 -12.00 -4.41 -2.32
C ILE A 4 -12.89 -3.58 -1.40
N ALA A 5 -12.34 -3.07 -0.31
CA ALA A 5 -13.12 -2.34 0.68
C ALA A 5 -13.57 -0.98 0.10
N LYS A 6 -14.75 -0.47 0.48
CA LYS A 6 -15.32 0.80 -0.03
C LYS A 6 -14.37 1.99 0.13
N TRP A 7 -13.51 1.98 1.16
CA TRP A 7 -12.53 3.02 1.42
C TRP A 7 -11.26 2.92 0.55
N GLU A 8 -10.97 1.77 -0.06
CA GLU A 8 -9.88 1.64 -1.05
C GLU A 8 -10.20 2.39 -2.36
N LYS A 9 -11.45 2.83 -2.53
CA LYS A 9 -11.99 3.55 -3.69
C LYS A 9 -12.03 5.07 -3.53
N SER A 10 -11.56 5.63 -2.42
CA SER A 10 -11.65 7.09 -2.15
C SER A 10 -10.80 7.96 -3.08
N CYS A 11 -9.80 7.40 -3.76
CA CYS A 11 -8.89 8.13 -4.67
C CYS A 11 -9.09 7.82 -6.16
N GLY A 12 -10.28 7.36 -6.57
CA GLY A 12 -10.60 7.10 -7.98
C GLY A 12 -10.57 5.61 -8.36
N LYS A 13 -11.37 5.25 -9.36
CA LYS A 13 -11.53 3.87 -9.85
C LYS A 13 -10.30 3.45 -10.68
N HIS A 14 -9.49 2.53 -10.17
CA HIS A 14 -8.67 1.67 -11.03
C HIS A 14 -9.43 0.35 -11.28
N PRO A 15 -9.61 -0.11 -12.53
CA PRO A 15 -10.41 -1.31 -12.86
C PRO A 15 -9.91 -2.61 -12.21
N THR A 16 -8.63 -2.65 -11.79
CA THR A 16 -7.91 -3.84 -11.35
C THR A 16 -7.15 -3.63 -10.02
N GLN A 17 -7.73 -2.91 -9.06
CA GLN A 17 -7.06 -2.68 -7.78
C GLN A 17 -6.98 -3.98 -6.96
N LYS A 18 -5.78 -4.52 -6.75
CA LYS A 18 -5.57 -5.69 -5.87
C LYS A 18 -5.95 -5.30 -4.42
N PRO A 19 -6.61 -6.19 -3.64
CA PRO A 19 -6.94 -5.89 -2.24
C PRO A 19 -5.67 -5.56 -1.46
N LEU A 20 -5.66 -4.42 -0.76
CA LEU A 20 -4.46 -3.91 -0.08
C LEU A 20 -3.99 -4.88 1.02
N ALA A 21 -4.93 -5.61 1.64
CA ALA A 21 -4.66 -6.67 2.60
C ALA A 21 -3.82 -7.83 2.02
N LEU A 22 -4.03 -8.20 0.74
CA LEU A 22 -3.25 -9.28 0.11
C LEU A 22 -1.79 -8.86 -0.08
N LEU A 23 -1.56 -7.62 -0.54
CA LEU A 23 -0.21 -7.09 -0.69
C LEU A 23 0.48 -6.92 0.66
N ALA A 24 -0.24 -6.47 1.69
CA ALA A 24 0.27 -6.38 3.05
C ALA A 24 0.75 -7.75 3.57
N GLN A 25 -0.01 -8.83 3.31
CA GLN A 25 0.41 -10.20 3.64
C GLN A 25 1.72 -10.59 2.94
N MET A 26 1.78 -10.40 1.62
CA MET A 26 2.96 -10.76 0.82
C MET A 26 4.20 -10.01 1.29
N ILE A 27 4.07 -8.71 1.55
CA ILE A 27 5.17 -7.86 2.04
C ILE A 27 5.65 -8.35 3.41
N LEU A 28 4.75 -8.60 4.36
CA LEU A 28 5.11 -9.06 5.70
C LEU A 28 5.70 -10.48 5.71
N ALA A 29 5.28 -11.34 4.78
CA ALA A 29 5.83 -12.69 4.64
C ALA A 29 7.23 -12.70 4.00
N SER A 30 7.50 -11.74 3.10
CA SER A 30 8.70 -11.76 2.24
C SER A 30 9.77 -10.75 2.64
N THR A 31 9.49 -9.85 3.61
CA THR A 31 10.39 -8.75 3.96
C THR A 31 10.43 -8.47 5.46
N LYS A 32 11.57 -7.95 5.92
CA LYS A 32 11.72 -7.36 7.27
C LYS A 32 11.42 -5.85 7.23
N LYS A 33 11.23 -5.23 8.40
CA LYS A 33 11.13 -3.77 8.55
C LYS A 33 12.35 -3.10 7.89
N ASN A 34 12.16 -1.91 7.30
CA ASN A 34 13.16 -1.14 6.55
C ASN A 34 13.70 -1.77 5.26
N ALA A 35 13.24 -2.97 4.87
CA ALA A 35 13.59 -3.57 3.59
C ALA A 35 13.19 -2.66 2.42
N LEU A 36 13.93 -2.78 1.32
CA LEU A 36 13.64 -2.09 0.06
C LEU A 36 12.82 -3.01 -0.85
N ILE A 37 11.67 -2.53 -1.30
CA ILE A 37 10.80 -3.21 -2.26
C ILE A 37 10.96 -2.53 -3.63
N LEU A 38 11.15 -3.32 -4.67
CA LEU A 38 11.15 -2.87 -6.06
C LEU A 38 9.90 -3.42 -6.77
N ASP A 39 9.15 -2.53 -7.43
CA ASP A 39 8.04 -2.91 -8.30
C ASP A 39 8.24 -2.25 -9.69
N PRO A 40 8.65 -3.01 -10.71
CA PRO A 40 8.94 -2.46 -12.03
C PRO A 40 7.68 -2.11 -12.84
N PHE A 41 6.49 -2.44 -12.34
CA PHE A 41 5.19 -2.17 -12.97
C PHE A 41 4.24 -1.59 -11.93
N ALA A 42 4.67 -0.50 -11.29
CA ALA A 42 4.04 0.00 -10.08
C ALA A 42 2.60 0.47 -10.30
N GLY A 43 2.24 0.92 -11.51
CA GLY A 43 0.94 1.51 -11.81
C GLY A 43 0.61 2.61 -10.81
N SER A 44 -0.56 2.52 -10.18
CA SER A 44 -0.99 3.44 -9.11
C SER A 44 -0.29 3.24 -7.76
N SER A 45 0.80 2.47 -7.71
CA SER A 45 1.68 2.25 -6.56
C SER A 45 1.02 1.61 -5.34
N THR A 46 0.09 0.68 -5.55
CA THR A 46 -0.57 -0.04 -4.43
C THR A 46 0.45 -0.81 -3.57
N THR A 47 1.48 -1.40 -4.20
CA THR A 47 2.62 -2.03 -3.51
C THR A 47 3.39 -1.02 -2.66
N GLY A 48 3.65 0.17 -3.19
CA GLY A 48 4.37 1.24 -2.50
C GLY A 48 3.61 1.82 -1.32
N ILE A 49 2.30 2.03 -1.46
CA ILE A 49 1.42 2.47 -0.37
C ILE A 49 1.41 1.43 0.76
N ALA A 50 1.20 0.15 0.45
CA ALA A 50 1.22 -0.91 1.46
C ALA A 50 2.59 -1.02 2.13
N GLY A 51 3.68 -0.96 1.35
CA GLY A 51 5.05 -0.98 1.85
C GLY A 51 5.34 0.18 2.79
N ASN A 52 4.94 1.40 2.44
CA ASN A 52 5.17 2.59 3.25
C ASN A 52 4.42 2.53 4.60
N VAL A 53 3.15 2.11 4.58
CA VAL A 53 2.35 1.89 5.80
C VAL A 53 3.02 0.86 6.71
N LEU A 54 3.57 -0.20 6.11
CA LEU A 54 4.26 -1.26 6.82
C LEU A 54 5.75 -0.94 7.10
N GLU A 55 6.20 0.30 6.96
CA GLU A 55 7.57 0.70 7.29
C GLU A 55 8.66 0.00 6.43
N ARG A 56 8.37 -0.18 5.13
CA ARG A 56 9.34 -0.56 4.10
C ARG A 56 9.66 0.63 3.21
N ARG A 57 10.85 0.61 2.62
CA ARG A 57 11.25 1.54 1.55
C ARG A 57 10.76 0.97 0.21
N PHE A 58 10.46 1.84 -0.74
CA PHE A 58 9.87 1.45 -2.01
C PHE A 58 10.48 2.22 -3.19
N ILE A 59 10.75 1.50 -4.28
CA ILE A 59 11.04 2.06 -5.60
C ILE A 59 10.03 1.45 -6.57
N GLY A 60 9.26 2.32 -7.22
CA GLY A 60 8.32 1.94 -8.26
C GLY A 60 8.76 2.51 -9.60
N ILE A 61 8.64 1.71 -10.66
CA ILE A 61 8.83 2.16 -12.04
C ILE A 61 7.47 2.05 -12.74
N GLU A 62 7.10 3.11 -13.45
CA GLU A 62 5.88 3.17 -14.24
C GLU A 62 6.14 4.10 -15.42
N GLN A 63 5.64 3.71 -16.60
CA GLN A 63 5.84 4.44 -17.84
C GLN A 63 4.72 5.46 -18.06
N GLU A 64 3.49 5.13 -17.67
CA GLU A 64 2.33 5.99 -17.90
C GLU A 64 2.27 7.12 -16.88
N THR A 65 2.35 8.36 -17.37
CA THR A 65 2.40 9.56 -16.52
C THR A 65 1.14 9.72 -15.67
N GLU A 66 -0.03 9.32 -16.19
CA GLU A 66 -1.30 9.36 -15.45
C GLU A 66 -1.25 8.51 -14.18
N TYR A 67 -0.60 7.34 -14.25
CA TYR A 67 -0.44 6.45 -13.10
C TYR A 67 0.61 6.96 -12.11
N LEU A 68 1.66 7.62 -12.59
CA LEU A 68 2.63 8.31 -11.72
C LEU A 68 1.96 9.43 -10.91
N GLN A 69 1.13 10.26 -11.56
CA GLN A 69 0.37 11.32 -10.90
C GLN A 69 -0.60 10.77 -9.86
N LEU A 70 -1.34 9.71 -10.22
CA LEU A 70 -2.24 9.03 -9.28
C LEU A 70 -1.47 8.43 -8.09
N SER A 71 -0.31 7.81 -8.34
CA SER A 71 0.58 7.28 -7.30
C SER A 71 1.01 8.38 -6.33
N GLN A 72 1.44 9.54 -6.85
CA GLN A 72 1.83 10.69 -6.03
C GLN A 72 0.66 11.21 -5.19
N ALA A 73 -0.51 11.42 -5.78
CA ALA A 73 -1.70 11.87 -5.06
C ALA A 73 -2.10 10.90 -3.93
N ARG A 74 -2.01 9.59 -4.17
CA ARG A 74 -2.26 8.57 -3.12
C ARG A 74 -1.22 8.61 -2.00
N TYR A 75 0.04 8.87 -2.34
CA TYR A 75 1.10 8.98 -1.36
C TYR A 75 0.94 10.23 -0.47
N GLU A 76 0.63 11.37 -1.09
CA GLU A 76 0.32 12.62 -0.39
C GLU A 76 -0.91 12.46 0.51
N ASP A 77 -1.97 11.82 0.00
CA ASP A 77 -3.17 11.55 0.78
C ASP A 77 -2.87 10.71 2.04
N LEU A 78 -1.95 9.74 1.91
CA LEU A 78 -1.51 8.89 3.01
C LEU A 78 -0.73 9.66 4.09
N GLN A 79 -0.02 10.75 3.72
CA GLN A 79 0.74 11.56 4.67
C GLN A 79 -0.14 12.48 5.53
N HIS A 80 -1.42 12.67 5.17
CA HIS A 80 -2.34 13.41 6.03
C HIS A 80 -2.52 12.74 7.39
N GLU A 81 -2.68 13.56 8.43
CA GLU A 81 -2.60 13.15 9.83
C GLU A 81 -3.47 11.93 10.16
N GLY A 82 -2.85 10.95 10.82
CA GLY A 82 -3.52 9.75 11.34
C GLY A 82 -3.84 8.65 10.31
N LYS A 83 -3.83 8.91 9.00
CA LYS A 83 -4.18 7.89 7.99
C LYS A 83 -3.20 6.74 7.94
N LYS A 84 -1.89 7.02 7.93
CA LYS A 84 -0.86 5.99 7.91
C LYS A 84 -0.96 5.05 9.12
N GLU A 85 -1.13 5.62 10.31
CA GLU A 85 -1.25 4.86 11.55
C GLU A 85 -2.55 4.05 11.59
N PHE A 86 -3.67 4.63 11.13
CA PHE A 86 -4.93 3.92 10.96
C PHE A 86 -4.77 2.68 10.07
N PHE A 87 -4.15 2.82 8.88
CA PHE A 87 -3.93 1.68 7.98
C PHE A 87 -2.98 0.64 8.57
N LYS A 88 -1.93 1.09 9.27
CA LYS A 88 -0.99 0.20 9.95
C LYS A 88 -1.72 -0.68 10.97
N GLN A 89 -2.47 -0.07 11.88
CA GLN A 89 -3.27 -0.81 12.87
C GLN A 89 -4.31 -1.72 12.21
N HIS A 90 -4.96 -1.25 11.14
CA HIS A 90 -5.92 -2.05 10.39
C HIS A 90 -5.30 -3.31 9.78
N PHE A 91 -4.12 -3.21 9.16
CA PHE A 91 -3.43 -4.38 8.62
C PHE A 91 -3.01 -5.35 9.72
N TYR A 92 -2.40 -4.88 10.80
CA TYR A 92 -1.98 -5.77 11.89
C TYR A 92 -3.17 -6.50 12.52
N ARG A 93 -4.31 -5.81 12.70
CA ARG A 93 -5.56 -6.41 13.15
C ARG A 93 -6.10 -7.45 12.17
N LEU A 94 -6.17 -7.14 10.88
CA LEU A 94 -6.64 -8.10 9.86
C LEU A 94 -5.77 -9.35 9.76
N LEU A 95 -4.48 -9.23 10.10
CA LEU A 95 -3.51 -10.30 9.98
C LEU A 95 -3.27 -11.06 11.27
N ASN A 96 -3.99 -10.74 12.35
CA ASN A 96 -3.77 -11.29 13.68
C ASN A 96 -2.29 -11.24 14.10
N LYS A 97 -1.56 -10.21 13.66
CA LYS A 97 -0.16 -9.99 14.02
C LYS A 97 -0.12 -8.88 15.05
N GLU A 98 0.39 -9.16 16.25
CA GLU A 98 0.66 -8.10 17.22
C GLU A 98 1.78 -7.19 16.72
N ASN A 99 1.71 -5.90 17.08
CA ASN A 99 2.73 -4.90 16.79
C ASN A 99 4.02 -5.25 17.56
N ASN A 100 4.74 -6.27 17.13
CA ASN A 100 6.02 -6.64 17.74
C ASN A 100 7.07 -5.62 17.28
N ASN A 101 7.34 -4.67 18.18
CA ASN A 101 8.43 -3.70 18.11
C ASN A 101 9.80 -4.39 18.14
#